data_AF-A0A970H772-F1
#
_entry.id   AF-A0A970H772-F1
#
_cell.length_a   1.000
_cell.length_b   1.000
_cell.length_c   1.000
_cell.angle_alpha   90.00
_cell.angle_beta   90.00
_cell.angle_gamma   90.00
#
_symmetry.space_group_name_H-M   'P 1'
#
loop_
_entity.id
_entity.type
_entity.pdbx_description
1 polymer ?
#
loop_
_entity_poly.entity_id
_entity_poly.type
_entity_poly.pdbx_seq_one_letter_code
_entity_poly.pdbx_strand_id
1 'polypeptide(L)'
;MKRFELGLVGAGAACWLLAAAYGVGLLAAPGSLPLVPRWLFTFAVAAGWLCGNGWVARTRTAPPAQRRLLLVPWLLAPPGVFFLLWALVPPAWQAELPIAGLLATGAFAVLFLVPVTLKGVFTGK
;
A
#
# COMPACT_ATOMS: atom_id res chain seq x y z
N MET A 1 -6.73 13.62 -12.58
CA MET A 1 -5.81 12.49 -12.27
C MET A 1 -5.27 11.93 -13.57
N LYS A 2 -4.02 11.48 -13.63
CA LYS A 2 -3.45 10.86 -14.84
C LYS A 2 -3.99 9.44 -15.02
N ARG A 3 -3.96 8.91 -16.26
CA ARG A 3 -4.39 7.52 -16.57
C ARG A 3 -3.72 6.47 -15.67
N PHE A 4 -2.43 6.64 -15.42
CA PHE A 4 -1.68 5.78 -14.50
C PHE A 4 -2.26 5.77 -13.07
N GLU A 5 -2.65 6.94 -12.55
CA GLU A 5 -3.22 7.05 -11.20
C GLU A 5 -4.62 6.42 -11.12
N LEU A 6 -5.41 6.53 -12.18
CA LEU A 6 -6.69 5.83 -12.28
C LEU A 6 -6.48 4.30 -12.29
N GLY A 7 -5.46 3.83 -13.01
CA GLY A 7 -5.05 2.42 -12.99
C GLY A 7 -4.65 1.96 -11.59
N LEU A 8 -3.83 2.74 -10.87
CA LEU A 8 -3.46 2.46 -9.48
C LEU A 8 -4.69 2.40 -8.55
N VAL A 9 -5.61 3.35 -8.67
CA VAL A 9 -6.85 3.35 -7.87
C VAL A 9 -7.70 2.13 -8.18
N GLY A 10 -7.90 1.80 -9.46
CA GLY A 10 -8.68 0.63 -9.87
C GLY A 10 -8.07 -0.67 -9.37
N ALA A 11 -6.76 -0.85 -9.55
CA ALA A 11 -6.04 -2.02 -9.06
C ALA A 11 -6.06 -2.11 -7.52
N GLY A 12 -5.82 -1.00 -6.82
CA GLY A 12 -5.88 -0.94 -5.37
C GLY A 12 -7.29 -1.23 -4.82
N ALA A 13 -8.32 -0.66 -5.45
CA ALA A 13 -9.72 -0.93 -5.08
C ALA A 13 -10.07 -2.41 -5.28
N ALA A 14 -9.64 -3.02 -6.39
CA ALA A 14 -9.82 -4.46 -6.62
C ALA A 14 -9.12 -5.29 -5.53
N CYS A 15 -7.88 -4.94 -5.14
CA CYS A 15 -7.17 -5.63 -4.07
C CYS A 15 -7.87 -5.49 -2.72
N TRP A 16 -8.39 -4.30 -2.40
CA TRP A 16 -9.20 -4.07 -1.21
C TRP A 16 -10.47 -4.92 -1.18
N LEU A 17 -11.21 -4.96 -2.29
CA LEU A 17 -12.43 -5.75 -2.41
C LEU A 17 -12.15 -7.25 -2.24
N LEU A 18 -11.09 -7.77 -2.87
CA LEU A 18 -10.70 -9.16 -2.73
C LEU A 18 -10.23 -9.49 -1.30
N ALA A 19 -9.42 -8.61 -0.69
CA ALA A 19 -8.99 -8.78 0.69
C ALA A 19 -10.17 -8.74 1.67
N ALA A 20 -11.13 -7.85 1.46
CA ALA A 20 -12.34 -7.78 2.27
C ALA A 20 -13.19 -9.04 2.11
N ALA A 21 -13.42 -9.47 0.87
CA ALA A 21 -14.17 -10.70 0.58
C ALA A 21 -13.52 -11.93 1.22
N TYR A 22 -12.19 -12.03 1.21
CA TYR A 22 -11.47 -13.06 1.97
C TYR A 22 -11.68 -12.93 3.47
N GLY A 23 -11.53 -11.72 4.04
CA GLY A 23 -11.66 -11.48 5.47
C GLY A 23 -13.05 -11.81 6.03
N VAL A 24 -14.11 -11.71 5.23
CA VAL A 24 -15.48 -12.11 5.60
C VAL A 24 -15.84 -13.56 5.22
N GLY A 25 -14.88 -14.33 4.70
CA GLY A 25 -15.08 -15.75 4.34
C GLY A 25 -15.84 -16.00 3.04
N LEU A 26 -16.03 -14.99 2.18
CA LEU A 26 -16.67 -15.15 0.87
C LEU A 26 -15.75 -15.82 -0.16
N LEU A 27 -14.44 -15.83 0.08
CA LEU A 27 -13.44 -16.48 -0.76
C LEU A 27 -12.60 -17.43 0.07
N ALA A 28 -12.35 -18.64 -0.44
CA ALA A 28 -11.33 -19.51 0.12
C ALA A 28 -9.95 -18.96 -0.28
N ALA A 29 -9.05 -18.72 0.68
CA ALA A 29 -7.67 -18.41 0.33
C ALA A 29 -7.06 -19.63 -0.34
N PRO A 30 -6.52 -19.49 -1.56
CA PRO A 30 -5.60 -20.48 -2.07
C PRO A 30 -4.32 -20.26 -1.26
N GLY A 31 -4.08 -21.06 -0.21
CA GLY A 31 -2.83 -21.12 0.56
C GLY A 31 -1.66 -21.64 -0.28
N SER A 32 -1.54 -21.10 -1.49
CA SER A 32 -0.85 -21.58 -2.67
C SER A 32 0.43 -20.79 -2.95
N LEU A 33 0.59 -19.64 -2.30
CA LEU A 33 1.81 -18.85 -2.40
C LEU A 33 2.72 -19.18 -1.21
N PRO A 34 3.92 -19.73 -1.44
CA PRO A 34 4.94 -19.90 -0.41
C PRO A 34 5.58 -18.54 -0.05
N LEU A 35 4.75 -17.55 0.24
CA LEU A 35 5.17 -16.20 0.54
C LEU A 35 5.54 -16.15 2.02
N VAL A 36 6.85 -16.20 2.29
CA VAL A 36 7.38 -16.02 3.63
C VAL A 36 7.04 -14.60 4.11
N PRO A 37 6.57 -14.39 5.35
CA PRO A 37 6.20 -13.07 5.88
C PRO A 37 7.25 -11.97 5.65
N ARG A 38 8.54 -12.33 5.65
CA ARG A 38 9.65 -11.44 5.31
C ARG A 38 9.43 -10.67 4.01
N TRP A 39 8.97 -11.35 2.96
CA TRP A 39 8.78 -10.73 1.64
C TRP A 39 7.68 -9.69 1.65
N LEU A 40 6.60 -9.92 2.41
CA LEU A 40 5.52 -8.95 2.59
C LEU A 40 6.06 -7.61 3.12
N PHE A 41 6.90 -7.65 4.15
CA PHE A 41 7.52 -6.45 4.71
C PHE A 41 8.51 -5.79 3.76
N THR A 42 9.32 -6.58 3.03
CA THR A 42 10.23 -6.03 2.00
C THR A 42 9.45 -5.27 0.94
N PHE A 43 8.34 -5.84 0.44
CA PHE A 43 7.47 -5.17 -0.52
C PHE A 43 6.83 -3.91 0.07
N ALA A 44 6.37 -3.95 1.32
CA ALA A 44 5.77 -2.80 1.97
C ALA A 44 6.75 -1.62 2.13
N VAL A 45 7.98 -1.89 2.56
CA VAL A 45 9.04 -0.87 2.69
C VAL A 45 9.39 -0.27 1.33
N ALA A 46 9.63 -1.10 0.32
CA ALA A 46 9.96 -0.64 -1.03
C ALA A 46 8.81 0.18 -1.64
N ALA A 47 7.57 -0.31 -1.52
CA ALA A 47 6.38 0.39 -1.99
C ALA A 47 6.18 1.71 -1.27
N GLY A 48 6.41 1.78 0.05
CA GLY A 48 6.30 3.01 0.85
C GLY A 48 7.25 4.09 0.32
N TRP A 49 8.52 3.73 0.15
CA TRP A 49 9.53 4.64 -0.39
C TRP A 49 9.20 5.12 -1.80
N LEU A 50 8.84 4.20 -2.71
CA LEU A 50 8.51 4.53 -4.11
C LEU A 50 7.25 5.39 -4.21
N CYS A 51 6.20 5.06 -3.45
CA CYS A 51 4.95 5.80 -3.48
C CYS A 51 5.11 7.19 -2.86
N GLY A 52 5.90 7.32 -1.79
CA GLY A 52 6.20 8.60 -1.16
C GLY A 52 6.94 9.53 -2.13
N ASN A 53 7.99 9.03 -2.80
CA ASN A 53 8.70 9.79 -3.82
C ASN A 53 7.82 10.13 -5.03
N GLY A 54 7.01 9.18 -5.49
CA GLY A 54 6.03 9.39 -6.56
C GLY A 54 5.03 10.49 -6.21
N TRP A 55 4.46 10.46 -5.01
CA TRP A 55 3.57 11.51 -4.53
C TRP A 55 4.26 12.88 -4.44
N VAL A 56 5.48 12.94 -3.91
CA VAL A 56 6.26 14.21 -3.84
C VAL A 56 6.49 14.76 -5.24
N ALA A 57 6.94 13.93 -6.19
CA ALA A 57 7.17 14.34 -7.56
C ALA A 57 5.88 14.85 -8.23
N ARG A 58 4.76 14.16 -8.02
CA ARG A 58 3.47 14.53 -8.60
C ARG A 58 2.86 15.78 -7.99
N THR A 59 3.08 16.02 -6.71
CA THR A 59 2.57 17.22 -6.01
C THR A 59 3.36 18.49 -6.32
N ARG A 60 4.59 18.40 -6.86
CA ARG A 60 5.34 19.57 -7.34
C ARG A 60 4.62 20.30 -8.47
N THR A 61 4.00 19.55 -9.38
CA THR A 61 3.32 20.10 -10.57
C THR A 61 1.79 20.20 -10.39
N ALA A 62 1.25 19.82 -9.23
CA ALA A 62 -0.19 19.75 -9.01
C ALA A 62 -0.73 21.00 -8.29
N PRO A 63 -1.90 21.53 -8.70
CA PRO A 63 -2.60 22.59 -7.99
C PRO A 63 -2.90 22.19 -6.54
N PRO A 64 -2.89 23.14 -5.58
CA PRO A 64 -3.11 22.86 -4.15
C PRO A 64 -4.37 22.02 -3.87
N ALA A 65 -5.47 22.31 -4.56
CA ALA A 65 -6.74 21.60 -4.40
C ALA A 65 -6.66 20.11 -4.78
N GLN A 66 -5.77 19.73 -5.71
CA GLN A 66 -5.63 18.35 -6.18
C GLN A 66 -4.63 17.53 -5.37
N ARG A 67 -3.80 18.15 -4.52
CA ARG A 67 -2.75 17.46 -3.76
C ARG A 67 -3.32 16.43 -2.79
N ARG A 68 -4.47 16.74 -2.18
CA ARG A 68 -5.19 15.81 -1.27
C ARG A 68 -5.73 14.60 -2.03
N LEU A 69 -6.27 14.79 -3.22
CA LEU A 69 -6.78 13.70 -4.07
C LEU A 69 -5.68 12.74 -4.52
N LEU A 70 -4.44 13.23 -4.64
CA LEU A 70 -3.27 12.37 -4.93
C LEU A 70 -2.93 11.41 -3.78
N LEU A 71 -3.45 11.60 -2.56
CA LEU A 71 -3.25 10.61 -1.50
C LEU A 71 -3.99 9.30 -1.82
N VAL A 72 -5.08 9.32 -2.57
CA VAL A 72 -5.84 8.11 -2.90
C VAL A 72 -4.98 7.09 -3.68
N PRO A 73 -4.42 7.40 -4.86
CA PRO A 73 -3.59 6.46 -5.61
C PRO A 73 -2.26 6.11 -4.93
N TRP A 74 -1.69 7.03 -4.14
CA TRP A 74 -0.31 6.88 -3.65
C TRP A 74 -0.22 6.40 -2.19
N LEU A 75 -1.25 6.59 -1.36
CA LEU A 75 -1.28 6.16 0.04
C LEU A 75 -2.34 5.09 0.28
N LEU A 76 -3.55 5.23 -0.28
CA LEU A 76 -4.69 4.34 0.04
C LEU A 76 -4.79 3.11 -0.86
N ALA A 77 -4.36 3.21 -2.12
CA ALA A 77 -4.40 2.08 -3.05
C ALA A 77 -3.41 0.95 -2.69
N PRO A 78 -2.14 1.21 -2.30
CA PRO A 78 -1.17 0.14 -2.03
C PRO A 78 -1.51 -0.79 -0.85
N PRO A 79 -2.06 -0.33 0.29
CA PRO A 79 -2.40 -1.20 1.42
C PRO A 79 -3.29 -2.40 1.08
N GLY A 80 -4.25 -2.26 0.14
CA GLY A 80 -5.09 -3.38 -0.29
C GLY A 80 -4.27 -4.55 -0.84
N VAL A 81 -3.12 -4.27 -1.47
CA VAL A 81 -2.20 -5.31 -1.96
C VAL A 81 -1.59 -6.09 -0.80
N PHE A 82 -1.21 -5.44 0.31
CA PHE A 82 -0.60 -6.13 1.44
C PHE A 82 -1.59 -7.05 2.16
N PHE A 83 -2.85 -6.62 2.31
CA PHE A 83 -3.90 -7.49 2.84
C PHE A 83 -4.18 -8.67 1.93
N LEU A 84 -4.22 -8.46 0.61
CA LEU A 84 -4.41 -9.54 -0.35
C LEU A 84 -3.23 -10.51 -0.35
N LEU A 85 -1.99 -10.01 -0.33
CA LEU A 85 -0.80 -10.86 -0.22
C LEU A 85 -0.79 -11.66 1.08
N TRP A 86 -1.21 -11.04 2.20
CA TRP A 86 -1.34 -11.72 3.48
C TRP A 86 -2.39 -12.82 3.46
N ALA A 87 -3.53 -12.59 2.80
CA ALA A 87 -4.57 -13.62 2.60
C ALA A 87 -4.05 -14.87 1.89
N LEU A 88 -3.03 -14.72 1.04
CA LEU A 88 -2.45 -15.82 0.25
C LEU A 88 -1.35 -16.59 1.00
N VAL A 89 -0.92 -16.10 2.17
CA VAL A 89 0.08 -16.77 3.01
C VAL A 89 -0.52 -18.03 3.65
N PRO A 90 0.25 -19.12 3.88
CA PRO A 90 -0.28 -20.32 4.54
C PRO A 90 -0.88 -20.04 5.93
N PRO A 91 -1.99 -20.72 6.32
CA PRO A 91 -2.67 -20.49 7.59
C PRO A 91 -1.80 -20.64 8.84
N ALA A 92 -0.77 -21.51 8.80
CA ALA A 92 0.17 -21.69 9.91
C ALA A 92 0.90 -20.37 10.25
N TRP A 93 1.40 -19.66 9.24
CA TRP A 93 2.01 -18.35 9.43
C TRP A 93 0.98 -17.28 9.81
N GLN A 94 -0.27 -17.41 9.33
CA GLN A 94 -1.33 -16.49 9.71
C GLN A 94 -1.67 -16.57 11.21
N ALA A 95 -1.62 -17.77 11.79
CA ALA A 95 -1.85 -17.98 13.21
C ALA A 95 -0.73 -17.39 14.08
N GLU A 96 0.52 -17.44 13.63
CA GLU A 96 1.67 -16.89 14.37
C GLU A 96 1.71 -15.35 14.34
N LEU A 97 1.30 -14.74 13.23
CA LEU A 97 1.38 -13.29 13.04
C LEU A 97 0.07 -12.70 12.45
N PRO A 98 -1.08 -12.78 13.15
CA PRO A 98 -2.41 -12.48 12.59
C PRO A 98 -2.56 -11.05 12.06
N ILE A 99 -1.75 -10.12 12.56
CA ILE A 99 -1.77 -8.70 12.19
C ILE A 99 -0.69 -8.33 11.15
N ALA A 100 -0.04 -9.29 10.48
CA ALA A 100 1.06 -9.02 9.56
C ALA A 100 0.67 -8.06 8.42
N GLY A 101 -0.53 -8.20 7.84
CA GLY A 101 -1.04 -7.27 6.83
C GLY A 101 -1.16 -5.82 7.34
N LEU A 102 -1.55 -5.65 8.61
CA LEU A 102 -1.61 -4.35 9.26
C LEU A 102 -0.22 -3.79 9.54
N LEU A 103 0.71 -4.62 10.03
CA LEU A 103 2.09 -4.23 10.28
C LEU A 103 2.81 -3.83 8.98
N ALA A 104 2.58 -4.56 7.89
CA ALA A 104 3.08 -4.22 6.56
C ALA A 104 2.52 -2.86 6.09
N THR A 105 1.23 -2.62 6.30
CA THR A 105 0.62 -1.31 6.04
C THR A 105 1.25 -0.20 6.87
N GLY A 106 1.57 -0.46 8.14
CA GLY A 106 2.29 0.47 9.01
C GLY A 106 3.70 0.79 8.50
N ALA A 107 4.47 -0.24 8.14
CA ALA A 107 5.80 -0.07 7.56
C ALA A 107 5.75 0.74 6.26
N PHE A 108 4.79 0.46 5.38
CA PHE A 108 4.52 1.25 4.19
C PHE A 108 4.24 2.72 4.53
N ALA A 109 3.35 2.99 5.49
CA ALA A 109 2.96 4.36 5.85
C ALA A 109 4.14 5.16 6.41
N VAL A 110 4.96 4.56 7.28
CA VAL A 110 6.17 5.21 7.81
C VAL A 110 7.13 5.59 6.68
N LEU A 111 7.43 4.65 5.78
CA LEU A 111 8.37 4.89 4.68
C LEU A 111 7.80 5.83 3.60
N PHE A 112 6.48 5.84 3.41
CA PHE A 112 5.80 6.84 2.59
C PHE A 112 5.95 8.25 3.17
N LEU A 113 5.83 8.39 4.49
CA LEU A 113 5.90 9.68 5.16
C LEU A 113 7.30 10.31 5.10
N VAL A 114 8.38 9.53 5.09
CA VAL A 114 9.76 10.05 5.05
C VAL A 114 9.98 11.08 3.93
N PRO A 115 9.78 10.77 2.63
CA PRO A 115 9.94 11.78 1.57
C PRO A 115 8.87 12.88 1.64
N VAL A 116 7.67 12.58 2.14
CA VAL A 116 6.56 13.55 2.24
C VAL A 116 6.86 14.65 3.26
N THR A 117 7.44 14.30 4.41
CA THR A 117 7.82 15.24 5.47
C THR A 117 9.12 15.97 5.11
N LEU A 118 10.12 15.24 4.58
CA LEU A 118 11.38 15.84 4.13
C LEU A 118 11.22 16.78 2.94
N LYS A 119 10.12 16.67 2.18
CA LYS A 119 9.76 17.66 1.16
C LYS A 119 9.84 19.08 1.72
N GLY A 120 9.37 19.31 2.95
CA GLY A 120 9.41 20.63 3.59
C GLY A 120 10.84 21.11 3.90
N VAL A 121 11.72 20.21 4.31
CA VAL A 121 13.11 20.50 4.68
C VAL A 121 13.94 20.95 3.47
N PHE A 122 13.74 20.32 2.31
CA PHE A 122 14.49 20.66 1.09
C PHE A 122 13.84 21.73 0.21
N THR A 123 12.61 22.17 0.52
CA THR A 123 11.92 23.22 -0.25
C THR A 123 11.99 24.62 0.37
N GLY A 124 12.80 24.82 1.43
CA GLY A 124 13.19 26.15 1.92
C GLY A 124 12.07 27.20 1.85
N LYS A 125 11.08 27.06 2.72
CA LYS A 125 10.26 28.18 3.18
C LYS A 125 10.53 28.37 4.65
#